data_AF-A0A428Y1Y2-F1
#
_entry.id   AF-A0A428Y1Y2-F1
#
_cell.length_a   1.000
_cell.length_b   1.000
_cell.length_c   1.000
_cell.angle_alpha   90.00
_cell.angle_beta   90.00
_cell.angle_gamma   90.00
#
_symmetry.space_group_name_H-M   'P 1'
#
loop_
_entity.id
_entity.type
_entity.pdbx_description
1 polymer ?
#
loop_
_entity_poly.entity_id
_entity_poly.type
_entity_poly.pdbx_seq_one_letter_code
_entity_poly.pdbx_strand_id
1 'polypeptide(L)' 'MRLADQVGLHDAVAGRVRLPTDKGSNPAGKLATIVAAMLAGADSIDDLDIARHGGMRSLFTSVYAPSTLGSFLR' A
#
# COMPACT_ATOMS: atom_id res chain seq x y z
N MET A 1 1.97 9.22 6.04
CA MET A 1 0.63 9.23 5.38
C MET A 1 -0.42 9.96 6.23
N ARG A 2 -0.16 11.21 6.66
CA ARG A 2 -1.06 11.94 7.58
C ARG A 2 -2.35 12.42 6.91
N LEU A 3 -2.27 12.90 5.66
CA LEU A 3 -3.47 13.28 4.90
C LEU A 3 -4.40 12.08 4.68
N ALA A 4 -3.85 10.94 4.27
CA ALA A 4 -4.61 9.70 4.08
C ALA A 4 -5.32 9.24 5.37
N ASP A 5 -4.68 9.42 6.52
CA ASP A 5 -5.27 9.17 7.83
C ASP A 5 -6.40 10.17 8.15
N GLN A 6 -6.15 11.47 7.94
CA GLN A 6 -7.13 12.54 8.17
C GLN A 6 -8.39 12.41 7.31
N VAL A 7 -8.27 11.89 6.08
CA VAL A 7 -9.42 11.66 5.20
C VAL A 7 -10.05 10.28 5.37
N GLY A 8 -9.57 9.48 6.34
CA GLY A 8 -10.13 8.16 6.63
C GLY A 8 -9.93 7.14 5.49
N LEU A 9 -8.80 7.21 4.76
CA LEU A 9 -8.55 6.33 3.62
C LEU A 9 -8.60 4.84 4.03
N HIS A 10 -8.06 4.51 5.19
CA HIS A 10 -8.04 3.12 5.67
C HIS A 10 -9.45 2.58 5.89
N ASP A 11 -10.31 3.35 6.55
CA ASP A 11 -11.71 2.98 6.80
C ASP A 11 -12.49 2.92 5.48
N ALA A 12 -12.25 3.89 4.59
CA ALA A 12 -12.90 3.94 3.29
C ALA A 12 -12.59 2.71 2.45
N VAL A 13 -11.34 2.25 2.46
CA VAL A 13 -10.90 1.02 1.78
C VAL A 13 -11.47 -0.21 2.48
N ALA A 14 -11.38 -0.31 3.80
CA ALA A 14 -11.86 -1.46 4.55
C ALA A 14 -13.37 -1.69 4.35
N GLY A 15 -14.15 -0.63 4.17
CA GLY A 15 -15.58 -0.70 3.89
C GLY A 15 -15.96 -1.01 2.45
N ARG A 16 -15.08 -0.79 1.46
CA ARG A 16 -15.43 -0.84 0.03
C ARG A 16 -14.68 -1.90 -0.77
N VAL A 17 -13.47 -2.25 -0.35
CA VAL A 17 -12.60 -3.16 -1.09
C VAL A 17 -12.65 -4.53 -0.44
N ARG A 18 -13.27 -5.48 -1.14
CA ARG A 18 -13.22 -6.90 -0.81
C ARG A 18 -12.88 -7.70 -2.04
N LEU A 19 -11.82 -8.49 -1.95
CA LEU A 19 -11.47 -9.49 -2.94
C LEU A 19 -11.89 -10.85 -2.39
N PRO A 20 -12.65 -11.67 -3.13
CA PRO A 20 -13.09 -13.00 -2.68
C PRO A 20 -11.96 -14.04 -2.82
N THR A 21 -10.77 -13.69 -2.34
CA THR A 21 -9.56 -14.51 -2.38
C THR A 21 -8.77 -14.34 -1.09
N ASP A 22 -7.88 -15.28 -0.78
CA ASP A 22 -6.92 -15.17 0.33
C ASP A 22 -5.97 -13.97 0.18
N LYS A 23 -5.75 -13.52 -1.06
CA LYS A 23 -4.95 -12.33 -1.38
C LYS A 23 -5.63 -11.03 -0.96
N GLY A 24 -6.94 -11.02 -0.71
CA GLY A 24 -7.72 -9.85 -0.27
C GLY A 24 -7.48 -9.38 1.16
N SER A 25 -6.64 -10.08 1.93
CA SER A 25 -6.28 -9.69 3.31
C SER A 25 -5.68 -8.28 3.39
N ASN A 26 -5.97 -7.55 4.46
CA ASN A 26 -5.43 -6.22 4.76
C ASN A 26 -5.46 -5.22 3.58
N PRO A 27 -6.60 -5.01 2.91
CA PRO A 27 -6.67 -4.22 1.68
C PRO A 27 -6.26 -2.76 1.91
N ALA A 28 -6.60 -2.20 3.08
CA ALA A 28 -6.24 -0.84 3.47
C ALA A 28 -4.72 -0.63 3.52
N GLY A 29 -4.00 -1.52 4.20
CA GLY A 29 -2.55 -1.41 4.32
C GLY A 29 -1.82 -1.63 3.00
N LYS A 30 -2.32 -2.56 2.17
CA LYS A 30 -1.76 -2.82 0.83
C LYS A 30 -1.96 -1.62 -0.09
N LEU A 31 -3.16 -1.04 -0.14
CA LEU A 31 -3.44 0.17 -0.92
C LEU A 31 -2.67 1.38 -0.41
N ALA A 32 -2.58 1.58 0.90
CA ALA A 32 -1.78 2.65 1.48
C ALA A 32 -0.30 2.54 1.08
N THR A 33 0.24 1.31 1.01
CA THR A 33 1.62 1.06 0.55
C THR A 33 1.78 1.39 -0.94
N ILE A 34 0.82 1.02 -1.79
CA ILE A 34 0.87 1.33 -3.22
C ILE A 34 0.83 2.84 -3.44
N VAL A 35 -0.10 3.55 -2.78
CA VAL A 35 -0.19 5.01 -2.87
C VAL A 35 1.09 5.67 -2.36
N ALA A 36 1.65 5.18 -1.25
CA ALA A 36 2.92 5.66 -0.72
C ALA A 36 4.08 5.47 -1.71
N ALA A 37 4.16 4.33 -2.38
CA ALA A 37 5.15 4.07 -3.42
C ALA A 37 4.96 4.99 -4.63
N MET A 38 3.71 5.20 -5.07
CA MET A 38 3.39 6.13 -6.16
C MET A 38 3.79 7.57 -5.84
N LEU A 39 3.55 8.02 -4.61
CA LEU A 39 4.02 9.33 -4.13
C LEU A 39 5.55 9.44 -4.08
N ALA A 40 6.25 8.32 -3.91
CA ALA A 40 7.70 8.25 -3.96
C ALA A 40 8.27 8.11 -5.39
N GLY A 41 7.41 7.95 -6.41
CA GLY A 41 7.80 7.88 -7.81
C GLY A 41 7.63 6.49 -8.47
N ALA A 42 7.03 5.51 -7.80
CA ALA A 42 6.67 4.25 -8.45
C ALA A 42 5.55 4.47 -9.47
N ASP A 43 5.78 4.13 -10.73
CA ASP A 43 4.76 4.14 -11.79
C ASP A 43 4.37 2.72 -12.24
N SER A 44 5.15 1.70 -11.84
CA SER A 44 4.85 0.29 -12.08
C SER A 44 4.81 -0.55 -10.79
N ILE A 45 4.31 -1.79 -10.91
CA ILE A 45 4.33 -2.77 -9.82
C ILE A 45 5.78 -3.16 -9.45
N ASP A 46 6.68 -3.15 -10.44
CA ASP A 46 8.08 -3.53 -10.24
C ASP A 46 8.83 -2.47 -9.40
N ASP A 47 8.35 -1.22 -9.40
CA ASP A 47 8.93 -0.11 -8.65
C ASP A 47 8.48 -0.04 -7.18
N LEU A 48 7.56 -0.90 -6.74
CA LEU A 48 7.01 -0.86 -5.37
C LEU A 48 8.06 -1.08 -4.27
N ASP A 49 9.24 -1.62 -4.61
CA ASP A 49 10.35 -1.76 -3.66
C ASP A 49 10.96 -0.41 -3.25
N ILE A 50 10.65 0.69 -3.98
CA ILE A 50 11.03 2.06 -3.58
C ILE A 50 10.53 2.41 -2.17
N ALA A 51 9.38 1.85 -1.76
CA ALA A 51 8.82 2.04 -0.43
C ALA A 51 9.65 1.38 0.69
N ARG A 52 10.63 0.54 0.32
CA ARG A 52 11.52 -0.19 1.23
C ARG A 52 12.98 0.23 1.10
N HIS A 53 13.29 1.14 0.17
CA HIS A 53 14.65 1.59 -0.06
C HIS A 53 15.24 2.32 1.16
N GLY A 54 16.57 2.24 1.31
CA GLY A 54 17.31 2.73 2.48
C GLY A 54 17.08 4.23 2.71
N GLY A 55 16.24 4.55 3.70
CA GLY A 55 15.81 5.92 4.00
C GLY A 55 14.31 6.04 4.27
N MET A 56 13.52 5.08 3.77
CA MET A 56 12.06 5.15 3.84
C MET A 56 11.45 4.74 5.20
N ARG A 57 12.23 4.13 6.11
CA ARG A 57 11.78 3.77 7.46
C ARG A 57 11.46 4.98 8.36
N SER A 58 11.96 6.17 8.01
CA SER A 58 11.57 7.42 8.70
C SER A 58 10.21 7.95 8.22
N LEU A 59 9.83 7.63 6.98
CA LEU A 59 8.61 8.11 6.33
C LEU A 59 7.44 7.13 6.49
N PHE A 60 7.73 5.82 6.54
CA PHE A 60 6.74 4.76 6.73
C PHE A 60 7.11 3.85 7.90
N THR A 61 6.16 3.72 8.84
CA THR A 61 6.28 2.82 9.99
C THR A 61 6.21 1.34 9.59
N SER A 62 5.46 1.03 8.53
CA SER A 62 5.41 -0.30 7.93
C SER A 62 4.99 -0.22 6.46
N VAL A 63 5.43 -1.18 5.66
CA VAL A 63 5.11 -1.35 4.24
C VAL A 63 5.03 -2.83 3.91
N TYR A 64 4.20 -3.19 2.93
CA TYR A 64 4.07 -4.58 2.46
C TYR A 64 5.16 -4.95 1.45
N ALA A 65 5.50 -6.23 1.38
CA ALA A 65 6.43 -6.75 0.37
C ALA A 65 5.82 -6.66 -1.04
N PRO A 66 6.62 -6.35 -2.09
CA PRO A 66 6.12 -6.22 -3.46
C PRO A 66 5.32 -7.44 -3.97
N SER A 67 5.74 -8.66 -3.62
CA SER A 67 5.04 -9.90 -3.98
C SER A 67 3.61 -9.98 -3.41
N THR A 68 3.41 -9.44 -2.21
CA THR A 68 2.09 -9.40 -1.56
C THR A 68 1.18 -8.39 -2.26
N LEU A 69 1.74 -7.25 -2.69
CA LEU A 69 1.01 -6.23 -3.45
C LEU A 69 0.67 -6.71 -4.86
N GLY A 70 1.62 -7.35 -5.54
CA GLY A 70 1.41 -7.91 -6.88
C GLY A 70 0.38 -9.05 -6.91
N SER A 71 0.25 -9.84 -5.84
CA SER A 71 -0.82 -10.83 -5.73
C SER A 71 -2.17 -10.23 -5.36
N PHE A 72 -2.19 -9.04 -4.76
CA PHE A 72 -3.41 -8.32 -4.39
C PHE A 72 -4.01 -7.52 -5.57
N LEU A 73 -3.17 -7.15 -6.54
CA LEU A 73 -3.57 -6.41 -7.75
C LEU A 73 -3.99 -7.31 -8.93
N ARG A 74 -3.86 -8.63 -8.79
CA ARG A 74 -4.25 -9.63 -9.79
C ARG A 74 -5.44 -10.43 -9.29
#